data_AF-A0A7C3BUP0-F1
#
_entry.id   AF-A0A7C3BUP0-F1
#
_cell.length_a   1.000
_cell.length_b   1.000
_cell.length_c   1.000
_cell.angle_alpha   90.00
_cell.angle_beta   90.00
_cell.angle_gamma   90.00
#
_symmetry.space_group_name_H-M   'P 1'
#
loop_
_entity.id
_entity.type
_entity.pdbx_description
1 polymer ?
#
loop_
_entity_poly.entity_id
_entity_poly.type
_entity_poly.pdbx_seq_one_letter_code
_entity_poly.pdbx_strand_id
1 'polypeptide(L)'
;MRKEHGFTLIELLVVIAILAVLFGLTALALNGVGDNAEAVAAEAEADMVQTAIDVCVAMPDCTNTTAATGATCVQIGSGSTYSFETYLRRQTRYYIGWTAAGEVITASKTAACATSDNPLWTR
;
A
#
# COMPACT_ATOMS: atom_id res chain seq x y z
N MET A 1 -40.55 45.47 -15.39
CA MET A 1 -39.30 45.61 -16.15
C MET A 1 -38.22 44.84 -15.41
N ARG A 2 -37.71 43.74 -15.97
CA ARG A 2 -36.69 42.91 -15.33
C ARG A 2 -35.32 43.48 -15.70
N LYS A 3 -34.53 43.90 -14.71
CA LYS A 3 -33.14 44.32 -14.92
C LYS A 3 -32.29 43.07 -15.04
N GLU A 4 -31.90 42.73 -16.26
CA GLU A 4 -30.92 41.68 -16.51
C GLU A 4 -29.54 42.28 -16.22
N HIS A 5 -28.94 41.90 -15.09
CA HIS A 5 -27.57 42.24 -14.77
C HIS A 5 -26.66 41.33 -15.61
N GLY A 6 -26.04 41.90 -16.65
CA GLY A 6 -25.10 41.19 -17.50
C GLY A 6 -23.78 40.92 -16.78
N PHE A 7 -23.33 39.67 -16.84
CA PHE A 7 -22.00 39.22 -16.40
C PHE A 7 -20.92 40.06 -17.09
N THR A 8 -20.01 40.67 -16.34
CA THR A 8 -18.96 41.49 -16.96
C THR A 8 -17.88 40.58 -17.57
N LEU A 9 -17.30 40.96 -18.71
CA LEU A 9 -16.18 40.21 -19.30
C LEU A 9 -14.99 40.12 -18.35
N ILE A 10 -14.81 41.15 -17.52
CA ILE A 10 -13.75 41.19 -16.51
C ILE A 10 -14.01 40.21 -15.36
N GLU A 11 -15.27 39.99 -14.95
CA GLU A 11 -15.61 38.95 -13.96
C GLU A 11 -15.18 37.58 -14.45
N LEU A 12 -15.54 37.25 -15.69
CA LEU A 12 -15.22 35.93 -16.22
C LEU A 12 -13.70 35.76 -16.38
N LEU A 13 -12.99 36.81 -16.79
CA LEU A 13 -11.53 36.80 -16.91
C LEU A 13 -10.81 36.61 -15.56
N VAL A 14 -11.23 37.34 -14.52
CA VAL A 14 -10.61 37.21 -13.20
C VAL A 14 -10.88 35.84 -12.59
N VAL A 15 -12.09 35.29 -12.79
CA VAL A 15 -12.44 33.95 -12.29
C VAL A 15 -11.58 32.87 -12.93
N ILE A 16 -11.43 32.87 -14.26
CA ILE A 16 -10.58 31.86 -14.91
C ILE A 16 -9.10 32.03 -14.54
N ALA A 17 -8.64 33.26 -14.29
CA ALA A 17 -7.29 33.52 -13.83
C ALA A 17 -7.06 32.92 -12.43
N ILE A 18 -8.00 33.12 -11.50
CA ILE A 18 -7.94 32.53 -10.16
C ILE A 18 -8.03 31.01 -10.23
N LEU A 19 -8.96 30.45 -11.04
CA LEU A 19 -9.11 29.01 -11.21
C LEU A 19 -7.84 28.36 -11.79
N ALA A 20 -7.17 29.02 -12.74
CA ALA A 20 -5.92 28.52 -13.30
C ALA A 20 -4.81 28.41 -12.23
N VAL A 21 -4.68 29.42 -11.38
CA VAL A 21 -3.70 29.41 -10.28
C VAL A 21 -4.05 28.34 -9.24
N LEU A 22 -5.31 28.27 -8.81
CA LEU A 22 -5.76 27.29 -7.83
C LEU A 22 -5.59 25.86 -8.34
N PHE A 23 -5.94 25.60 -9.60
CA PHE A 23 -5.79 24.28 -10.21
C PHE A 23 -4.33 23.83 -10.18
N GLY A 24 -3.38 24.70 -10.56
CA GLY A 24 -1.96 24.41 -10.53
C GLY A 24 -1.45 24.02 -9.12
N LEU A 25 -1.85 24.76 -8.09
CA LEU A 25 -1.46 24.46 -6.70
C LEU A 25 -2.07 23.15 -6.19
N THR A 26 -3.35 22.90 -6.50
CA THR A 26 -4.02 21.66 -6.09
C THR A 26 -3.40 20.42 -6.74
N ALA A 27 -2.99 20.51 -8.01
CA ALA A 27 -2.32 19.40 -8.69
C ALA A 27 -0.98 19.04 -8.04
N LEU A 28 -0.20 20.04 -7.60
CA LEU A 28 1.04 19.82 -6.85
C LEU A 28 0.77 19.21 -5.47
N ALA A 29 -0.25 19.69 -4.77
CA ALA A 29 -0.59 19.20 -3.43
C ALA A 29 -1.07 17.74 -3.41
N LEU A 30 -1.68 17.27 -4.51
CA LEU A 30 -2.13 15.88 -4.65
C LEU A 30 -1.03 14.93 -5.15
N ASN A 31 0.11 15.46 -5.60
CA ASN A 31 1.23 14.64 -6.06
C ASN A 31 1.81 13.82 -4.89
N GLY A 32 1.87 12.50 -5.03
CA GLY A 32 2.40 11.59 -4.00
C GLY A 32 1.41 11.10 -2.93
N VAL A 33 0.17 11.62 -2.88
CA VAL A 33 -0.85 11.14 -1.91
C VAL A 33 -1.15 9.64 -2.13
N GLY A 34 -1.19 9.20 -3.39
CA GLY A 34 -1.39 7.79 -3.72
C GLY A 34 -0.26 6.88 -3.25
N ASP A 35 0.99 7.32 -3.41
CA ASP A 35 2.16 6.53 -3.01
C ASP A 35 2.23 6.37 -1.49
N ASN A 36 1.87 7.41 -0.73
CA ASN A 36 1.80 7.34 0.73
C ASN A 36 0.68 6.40 1.20
N ALA A 37 -0.51 6.49 0.61
CA ALA A 37 -1.61 5.60 0.94
C ALA A 37 -1.25 4.13 0.65
N GLU A 38 -0.47 3.90 -0.39
CA GLU A 38 0.00 2.57 -0.76
C GLU A 38 1.07 2.02 0.18
N ALA A 39 2.01 2.85 0.65
CA ALA A 39 2.98 2.47 1.66
C ALA A 39 2.30 2.03 2.97
N VAL A 40 1.33 2.83 3.44
CA VAL A 40 0.54 2.53 4.64
C VAL A 40 -0.29 1.25 4.48
N ALA A 41 -0.86 1.02 3.29
CA ALA A 41 -1.60 -0.21 3.02
C ALA A 41 -0.70 -1.45 3.02
N ALA A 42 0.54 -1.32 2.51
CA ALA A 42 1.51 -2.41 2.52
C ALA A 42 2.01 -2.74 3.93
N GLU A 43 2.22 -1.72 4.77
CA GLU A 43 2.57 -1.87 6.19
C GLU A 43 1.47 -2.60 6.96
N ALA A 44 0.22 -2.16 6.80
CA ALA A 44 -0.92 -2.81 7.45
C ALA A 44 -1.08 -4.27 7.03
N GLU A 45 -0.79 -4.61 5.76
CA GLU A 45 -0.78 -6.00 5.31
C GLU A 45 0.39 -6.80 5.88
N ALA A 46 1.58 -6.20 5.98
CA ALA A 46 2.74 -6.84 6.62
C ALA A 46 2.47 -7.19 8.10
N ASP A 47 1.86 -6.27 8.87
CA ASP A 47 1.48 -6.49 10.27
C ASP A 47 0.44 -7.62 10.42
N MET A 48 -0.54 -7.67 9.51
CA MET A 48 -1.52 -8.76 9.49
C MET A 48 -0.84 -10.12 9.23
N VAL A 49 0.15 -10.16 8.35
CA VAL A 49 0.93 -11.38 8.07
C VAL A 49 1.82 -11.74 9.26
N GLN A 50 2.49 -10.77 9.89
CA GLN A 50 3.30 -11.03 11.08
C GLN A 50 2.45 -11.65 12.18
N THR A 51 1.26 -11.09 12.43
CA THR A 51 0.31 -11.64 13.39
C THR A 51 -0.11 -13.08 13.04
N ALA A 52 -0.33 -13.37 11.76
CA ALA A 52 -0.67 -14.72 11.31
C ALA A 52 0.49 -15.71 11.51
N ILE A 53 1.73 -15.28 11.29
CA ILE A 53 2.93 -16.09 11.55
C ILE A 53 3.09 -16.33 13.05
N ASP A 54 2.96 -15.30 13.89
CA ASP A 54 3.08 -15.41 15.35
C ASP A 54 2.03 -16.37 15.93
N VAL A 55 0.78 -16.26 15.45
CA VAL A 55 -0.31 -17.16 15.82
C VAL A 55 0.01 -18.59 15.36
N CYS A 56 0.45 -18.77 14.12
CA CYS A 56 0.88 -20.07 13.61
C CYS A 56 1.95 -20.70 14.51
N VAL A 57 3.06 -20.00 14.77
CA VAL A 57 4.18 -20.53 15.57
C VAL A 57 3.75 -20.91 17.00
N ALA A 58 2.71 -20.27 17.54
CA ALA A 58 2.13 -20.66 18.83
C ALA A 58 1.29 -21.94 18.80
N MET A 59 0.89 -22.44 17.62
CA MET A 59 0.11 -23.66 17.44
C MET A 59 0.99 -24.87 17.05
N PRO A 60 0.64 -26.08 17.52
CA PRO A 60 1.43 -27.30 17.29
C PRO A 60 1.46 -27.75 15.82
N ASP A 61 0.50 -27.29 15.02
CA ASP A 61 0.27 -27.65 13.61
C ASP A 61 1.03 -26.74 12.61
N CYS A 62 1.76 -25.74 13.12
CA CYS A 62 2.60 -24.88 12.31
C CYS A 62 3.90 -25.57 11.91
N THR A 63 3.93 -26.09 10.68
CA THR A 63 5.01 -26.95 10.19
C THR A 63 5.72 -26.38 8.97
N ASN A 64 5.12 -25.40 8.28
CA ASN A 64 5.66 -24.79 7.07
C ASN A 64 5.67 -23.26 7.14
N THR A 65 6.70 -22.73 7.78
CA THR A 65 7.09 -21.31 7.82
C THR A 65 8.40 -21.08 7.07
N THR A 66 8.56 -21.75 5.92
CA THR A 66 9.77 -21.60 5.11
C THR A 66 9.96 -20.14 4.71
N ALA A 67 11.18 -19.63 4.87
CA ALA A 67 11.47 -18.22 4.67
C ALA A 67 11.30 -17.79 3.21
N ALA A 68 10.70 -16.62 3.00
CA ALA A 68 10.77 -15.89 1.74
C ALA A 68 11.92 -14.87 1.77
N THR A 69 13.10 -15.25 2.29
CA THR A 69 14.31 -14.41 2.39
C THR A 69 15.14 -14.32 1.11
N GLY A 70 14.55 -14.63 -0.05
CA GLY A 70 15.23 -14.54 -1.35
C GLY A 70 15.12 -13.15 -1.99
N ALA A 71 15.55 -13.05 -3.26
CA ALA A 71 15.17 -11.95 -4.15
C ALA A 71 13.68 -12.01 -4.57
N THR A 72 12.89 -12.87 -3.92
CA THR A 72 11.52 -13.20 -4.30
C THR A 72 10.59 -13.23 -3.09
N CYS A 73 9.59 -12.36 -3.11
CA CYS A 73 8.46 -12.33 -2.18
C CYS A 73 7.28 -13.08 -2.79
N VAL A 74 6.31 -13.41 -1.94
CA VAL A 74 5.15 -14.21 -2.34
C VAL A 74 3.86 -13.53 -1.92
N GLN A 75 2.83 -13.61 -2.77
CA GLN A 75 1.46 -13.29 -2.36
C GLN A 75 0.90 -14.47 -1.58
N ILE A 76 0.53 -14.22 -0.33
CA ILE A 76 0.13 -15.23 0.63
C ILE A 76 -1.38 -15.42 0.54
N GLY A 77 -1.85 -16.66 0.43
CA GLY A 77 -3.28 -17.00 0.44
C GLY A 77 -3.88 -17.51 -0.87
N SER A 78 -3.06 -17.97 -1.83
CA SER A 78 -3.55 -18.56 -3.10
C SER A 78 -3.42 -20.08 -3.21
N GLY A 79 -2.93 -20.76 -2.17
CA GLY A 79 -2.87 -22.21 -2.14
C GLY A 79 -1.93 -22.61 -1.02
N SER A 80 -2.43 -23.46 -0.12
CA SER A 80 -1.93 -23.86 1.22
C SER A 80 -0.45 -24.24 1.31
N THR A 81 0.41 -23.32 0.89
CA THR A 81 1.85 -23.51 0.75
C THR A 81 2.53 -23.19 2.06
N TYR A 82 1.95 -22.29 2.87
CA TYR A 82 2.47 -21.95 4.18
C TYR A 82 1.41 -22.22 5.25
N SER A 83 1.83 -22.75 6.41
CA SER A 83 0.89 -23.12 7.48
C SER A 83 0.13 -21.92 8.04
N PHE A 84 0.77 -20.74 8.03
CA PHE A 84 0.18 -19.51 8.56
C PHE A 84 -0.92 -18.91 7.67
N GLU A 85 -1.09 -19.38 6.43
CA GLU A 85 -2.16 -18.91 5.52
C GLU A 85 -3.55 -19.14 6.09
N THR A 86 -3.73 -20.19 6.89
CA THR A 86 -5.02 -20.52 7.54
C THR A 86 -5.48 -19.41 8.49
N TYR A 87 -4.55 -18.61 9.01
CA TYR A 87 -4.85 -17.52 9.95
C TYR A 87 -5.03 -16.17 9.25
N LEU A 88 -4.85 -16.12 7.93
CA LEU A 88 -5.16 -14.95 7.12
C LEU A 88 -6.62 -14.96 6.68
N ARG A 89 -7.29 -13.81 6.83
CA ARG A 89 -8.70 -13.65 6.43
C ARG A 89 -8.89 -13.49 4.93
N ARG A 90 -7.84 -13.11 4.21
CA ARG A 90 -7.85 -12.82 2.77
C ARG A 90 -6.44 -13.03 2.21
N GLN A 91 -6.36 -13.29 0.91
CA GLN A 91 -5.09 -13.25 0.20
C GLN A 91 -4.48 -11.86 0.27
N THR A 92 -3.16 -11.78 0.46
CA THR A 92 -2.44 -10.50 0.48
C THR A 92 -2.43 -9.88 -0.91
N ARG A 93 -2.59 -8.56 -0.95
CA ARG A 93 -2.48 -7.77 -2.18
C ARG A 93 -1.01 -7.55 -2.52
N TYR A 94 -0.18 -7.34 -1.51
CA TYR A 94 1.27 -7.18 -1.67
C TYR A 94 1.97 -8.54 -1.61
N TYR A 95 3.14 -8.59 -2.25
CA TYR A 95 4.09 -9.68 -2.12
C TYR A 95 4.88 -9.47 -0.83
N ILE A 96 4.86 -10.45 0.07
CA ILE A 96 5.45 -10.33 1.39
C ILE A 96 6.70 -11.21 1.47
N GLY A 97 7.73 -10.70 2.13
CA GLY A 97 8.97 -11.39 2.41
C GLY A 97 9.19 -11.50 3.90
N TRP A 98 9.60 -12.67 4.37
CA TRP A 98 9.83 -12.96 5.78
C TRP A 98 11.06 -13.85 5.97
N THR A 99 11.66 -13.78 7.16
CA THR A 99 12.85 -14.55 7.53
C THR A 99 12.53 -15.97 7.96
N ALA A 100 13.56 -16.80 8.06
CA ALA A 100 13.43 -18.15 8.63
C ALA A 100 12.98 -18.12 10.10
N ALA A 101 13.15 -16.99 10.78
CA ALA A 101 12.64 -16.77 12.13
C ALA A 101 11.16 -16.34 12.15
N GLY A 102 10.52 -16.15 11.00
CA GLY A 102 9.12 -15.71 10.89
C GLY A 102 8.93 -14.19 10.98
N GLU A 103 10.01 -13.41 10.88
CA GLU A 103 9.94 -11.95 10.89
C GLU A 103 9.64 -11.43 9.48
N VAL A 104 8.57 -10.66 9.31
CA VAL A 104 8.23 -9.97 8.07
C VAL A 104 9.18 -8.79 7.86
N ILE A 105 9.91 -8.80 6.74
CA ILE A 105 10.98 -7.83 6.45
C ILE A 105 10.62 -6.87 5.33
N THR A 106 9.69 -7.25 4.46
CA THR A 106 9.34 -6.43 3.30
C THR A 106 7.95 -6.76 2.78
N ALA A 107 7.31 -5.74 2.19
CA ALA A 107 6.14 -5.88 1.34
C ALA A 107 6.45 -5.17 0.03
N SER A 108 6.08 -5.75 -1.12
CA SER A 108 6.36 -5.20 -2.44
C SER A 108 5.15 -5.34 -3.36
N LYS A 109 5.06 -4.48 -4.39
CA LYS A 109 4.04 -4.62 -5.44
C LYS A 109 4.37 -5.74 -6.42
N THR A 110 5.60 -6.23 -6.42
CA THR A 110 6.08 -7.25 -7.35
C THR A 110 6.69 -8.43 -6.58
N ALA A 111 6.76 -9.58 -7.24
CA ALA A 111 7.41 -10.75 -6.67
C ALA A 111 8.91 -10.53 -6.44
N ALA A 112 9.55 -9.59 -7.13
CA ALA A 112 10.95 -9.25 -6.87
C ALA A 112 11.01 -8.32 -5.65
N CYS A 113 11.43 -8.87 -4.52
CA CYS A 113 11.79 -8.10 -3.34
C CYS A 113 13.21 -8.53 -2.98
N ALA A 114 14.19 -7.67 -3.19
CA ALA A 114 15.52 -7.94 -2.68
C ALA A 114 15.48 -7.91 -1.15
N THR A 115 16.34 -8.67 -0.47
CA THR A 115 16.55 -8.52 0.99
C THR A 115 17.08 -7.14 1.38
N SER A 116 17.48 -6.32 0.39
CA SER A 116 17.84 -4.91 0.51
C SER A 116 16.73 -3.94 0.12
N ASP A 117 15.56 -4.42 -0.34
CA ASP A 117 14.42 -3.55 -0.58
C ASP A 117 13.88 -3.12 0.78
N ASN A 118 14.24 -1.88 1.15
CA ASN A 118 13.69 -1.20 2.31
C ASN A 118 12.17 -1.41 2.31
N PRO A 119 11.59 -1.88 3.43
CA PRO A 119 10.15 -2.08 3.51
C PRO A 119 9.42 -0.81 3.06
N LEU A 120 8.26 -0.95 2.40
CA LEU A 120 7.54 0.17 1.79
C LEU A 120 7.22 1.31 2.77
N TRP A 121 7.28 1.05 4.08
CA TRP A 121 7.08 1.99 5.18
C TRP A 121 8.34 2.67 5.75
N THR A 122 9.55 2.32 5.28
CA THR A 122 10.83 2.94 5.73
C THR A 122 11.36 4.03 4.79
N ARG A 123 10.49 4.67 4.01
CA ARG A 123 10.84 5.81 3.16
C ARG A 123 10.94 7.13 3.92
#